data_AF-A0A3B8R1K7-F1
#
_entry.id   AF-A0A3B8R1K7-F1
#
_cell.length_a   1.000
_cell.length_b   1.000
_cell.length_c   1.000
_cell.angle_alpha   90.00
_cell.angle_beta   90.00
_cell.angle_gamma   90.00
#
_symmetry.space_group_name_H-M   'P 1'
#
loop_
_entity.id
_entity.type
_entity.pdbx_description
1 polymer ?
#
loop_
_entity_poly.entity_id
_entity_poly.type
_entity_poly.pdbx_seq_one_letter_code
_entity_poly.pdbx_strand_id
1 'polypeptide(L)'
;MDKRYFCDREIIFSEGDKSSGAYIIQEGSVSMSKKTGNGFVKDIAVLGVGKIIGEVSMITNQQHSVTATAHSDGHALVLEKEDFTKRLKNSDRVLGLILESVIDRLRTTY
;
A
#
# COMPACT_ATOMS: atom_id res chain seq x y z
N MET A 1 2.93 4.72 15.35
CA MET A 1 2.40 3.79 14.33
C MET A 1 1.40 2.93 15.03
N ASP A 2 0.12 3.11 14.71
CA ASP A 2 -0.97 2.40 15.37
C ASP A 2 -1.23 1.04 14.72
N LYS A 3 -1.88 0.14 15.45
CA LYS A 3 -2.27 -1.17 14.93
C LYS A 3 -3.65 -1.08 14.29
N ARG A 4 -3.77 -1.62 13.08
CA ARG A 4 -5.06 -1.90 12.42
C ARG A 4 -5.24 -3.40 12.33
N TYR A 5 -6.28 -3.91 12.99
CA TYR A 5 -6.73 -5.29 12.87
C TYR A 5 -7.67 -5.44 11.68
N PHE A 6 -7.69 -6.62 11.07
CA PHE A 6 -8.59 -6.97 9.99
C PHE A 6 -9.00 -8.45 10.09
N CYS A 7 -10.21 -8.76 9.63
CA CYS A 7 -10.72 -10.13 9.53
C CYS A 7 -10.55 -10.68 8.11
N ASP A 8 -10.58 -12.01 7.94
CA ASP A 8 -10.59 -12.66 6.63
C ASP A 8 -11.66 -12.04 5.73
N ARG A 9 -11.29 -11.78 4.47
CA ARG A 9 -12.09 -11.12 3.43
C ARG A 9 -12.44 -9.65 3.68
N GLU A 10 -11.95 -9.02 4.75
CA GLU A 10 -12.14 -7.59 4.96
C GLU A 10 -11.38 -6.77 3.91
N ILE A 11 -12.06 -5.78 3.32
CA ILE A 11 -11.42 -4.83 2.40
C ILE A 11 -10.67 -3.79 3.23
N ILE A 12 -9.35 -3.77 3.10
CA ILE A 12 -8.47 -2.82 3.81
C ILE A 12 -8.54 -1.45 3.13
N PHE A 13 -8.49 -1.45 1.79
CA PHE A 13 -8.76 -0.31 0.91
C PHE A 13 -9.11 -0.81 -0.50
N SER A 14 -9.83 0.01 -1.26
CA SER A 14 -10.23 -0.29 -2.63
C SER A 14 -9.41 0.46 -3.66
N GLU A 15 -9.32 -0.10 -4.87
CA GLU A 15 -8.84 0.64 -6.03
C GLU A 15 -9.67 1.93 -6.22
N GLY A 16 -8.98 3.06 -6.43
CA GLY A 16 -9.59 4.39 -6.53
C GLY A 16 -9.75 5.14 -5.21
N ASP A 17 -9.59 4.48 -4.07
CA ASP A 17 -9.65 5.16 -2.76
C ASP A 17 -8.46 6.09 -2.58
N LYS A 18 -8.69 7.24 -1.91
CA LYS A 18 -7.60 8.14 -1.53
C LYS A 18 -6.71 7.46 -0.48
N SER A 19 -5.40 7.53 -0.68
CA SER A 19 -4.43 6.96 0.26
C SER A 19 -4.35 7.81 1.54
N SER A 20 -4.72 7.22 2.68
CA SER A 20 -4.52 7.80 4.01
C SER A 20 -3.16 7.44 4.62
N GLY A 21 -2.56 6.35 4.18
CA GLY A 21 -1.27 5.86 4.64
C GLY A 21 -0.88 4.55 3.97
N ALA A 22 0.15 3.91 4.51
CA ALA A 22 0.60 2.57 4.12
C ALA A 22 0.51 1.61 5.32
N TYR A 23 0.45 0.32 5.05
CA TYR A 23 0.25 -0.71 6.07
C TYR A 23 1.37 -1.74 6.01
N ILE A 24 2.02 -2.00 7.15
CA ILE A 24 3.07 -3.01 7.28
C ILE A 24 2.46 -4.22 7.96
N ILE A 25 2.30 -5.32 7.21
CA ILE A 25 1.66 -6.54 7.72
C ILE A 25 2.52 -7.12 8.85
N GLN A 26 1.97 -7.24 10.05
CA GLN A 26 2.62 -7.87 11.20
C GLN A 26 2.12 -9.29 11.43
N GLU A 27 0.87 -9.56 11.07
CA GLU A 27 0.23 -10.86 11.20
C GLU A 27 -0.82 -11.04 10.09
N GLY A 28 -1.02 -12.28 9.65
CA GLY A 28 -1.94 -12.63 8.59
C GLY A 28 -1.39 -12.37 7.19
N SER A 29 -2.31 -12.29 6.22
CA SER A 29 -1.99 -12.10 4.81
C SER A 29 -3.06 -11.27 4.10
N VAL A 30 -2.68 -10.60 3.02
CA VAL A 30 -3.52 -9.68 2.25
C VAL A 30 -3.39 -9.98 0.76
N SER A 31 -4.51 -10.22 0.10
CA SER A 31 -4.61 -10.34 -1.35
C SER A 31 -4.72 -8.97 -2.03
N MET A 32 -4.02 -8.82 -3.14
CA MET A 32 -4.00 -7.62 -3.97
C MET A 32 -4.63 -7.94 -5.32
N SER A 33 -5.62 -7.16 -5.73
CA SER A 33 -6.32 -7.36 -7.00
C SER A 33 -6.59 -6.05 -7.74
N LYS A 34 -6.82 -6.11 -9.05
CA LYS A 34 -7.13 -4.94 -9.88
C LYS A 34 -8.28 -5.23 -10.83
N LYS A 35 -9.17 -4.27 -11.01
CA LYS A 35 -10.21 -4.37 -12.03
C LYS A 35 -9.63 -4.10 -13.40
N THR A 36 -9.88 -5.01 -14.35
CA THR A 36 -9.50 -4.83 -15.75
C THR A 36 -10.60 -4.05 -16.49
N GLY A 37 -10.24 -3.40 -17.61
CA GLY A 37 -11.18 -2.56 -18.37
C GLY A 37 -12.42 -3.28 -18.92
N ASN A 38 -12.39 -4.61 -18.98
CA ASN A 38 -13.51 -5.48 -19.35
C ASN A 38 -14.33 -5.99 -18.14
N GLY A 39 -14.10 -5.46 -16.94
CA GLY A 39 -14.89 -5.75 -15.73
C GLY A 39 -14.46 -6.98 -14.93
N PHE A 40 -13.41 -7.70 -15.36
CA PHE A 40 -12.86 -8.82 -14.60
C PHE A 40 -11.96 -8.33 -13.46
N VAL A 41 -11.79 -9.18 -12.45
CA VAL A 41 -10.83 -8.96 -11.37
C VAL A 41 -9.59 -9.79 -11.66
N LYS A 42 -8.44 -9.15 -11.73
CA LYS A 42 -7.14 -9.81 -11.87
C LYS A 42 -6.44 -9.84 -10.52
N ASP A 43 -6.15 -11.05 -10.02
CA ASP A 43 -5.30 -11.23 -8.85
C ASP A 43 -3.85 -10.89 -9.19
N ILE A 44 -3.21 -10.09 -8.34
CA ILE A 44 -1.83 -9.63 -8.53
C ILE A 44 -0.89 -10.43 -7.64
N ALA A 45 -1.18 -10.50 -6.34
CA ALA A 45 -0.35 -11.19 -5.37
C ALA A 45 -1.10 -11.42 -4.05
N VAL A 46 -0.58 -12.33 -3.23
CA VAL A 46 -0.90 -12.42 -1.80
C VAL A 46 0.36 -12.07 -1.01
N LEU A 47 0.26 -11.12 -0.11
CA LEU A 47 1.35 -10.55 0.66
C LEU A 47 1.19 -10.92 2.14
N GLY A 48 2.26 -11.40 2.76
CA GLY A 48 2.27 -11.77 4.17
C GLY A 48 3.09 -10.82 5.04
N VAL A 49 3.44 -11.29 6.24
CA VAL A 49 4.22 -10.56 7.25
C VAL A 49 5.48 -9.92 6.66
N GLY A 50 5.74 -8.67 7.07
CA GLY A 50 6.90 -7.87 6.65
C GLY A 50 6.73 -7.15 5.31
N LYS A 51 5.67 -7.45 4.54
CA LYS A 51 5.33 -6.70 3.34
C LYS A 51 4.56 -5.43 3.67
N ILE A 52 4.72 -4.43 2.80
CA ILE A 52 4.04 -3.14 2.89
C ILE A 52 3.02 -3.08 1.76
N ILE A 53 1.84 -2.53 2.04
CA ILE A 53 0.79 -2.25 1.06
C ILE A 53 0.36 -0.78 1.14
N GLY A 54 -0.04 -0.20 0.02
CA GLY A 54 -0.49 1.19 -0.07
C GLY A 54 0.65 2.22 -0.06
N GLU A 55 1.91 1.78 -0.11
CA GLU A 55 3.10 2.62 -0.12
C GLU A 55 3.17 3.49 -1.37
N VAL A 56 2.87 2.94 -2.55
CA VAL A 56 2.96 3.68 -3.81
C VAL A 56 1.99 4.85 -3.82
N SER A 57 0.72 4.61 -3.48
CA SER A 57 -0.31 5.65 -3.44
C SER A 57 -0.05 6.69 -2.33
N MET A 58 0.51 6.26 -1.19
CA MET A 58 0.88 7.15 -0.10
C MET A 58 1.98 8.12 -0.53
N ILE A 59 3.06 7.59 -1.15
CA ILE A 59 4.24 8.37 -1.52
C ILE A 59 3.92 9.29 -2.71
N THR A 60 3.24 8.78 -3.73
CA THR A 60 2.88 9.55 -4.93
C THR A 60 1.73 10.54 -4.74
N ASN A 61 1.08 10.53 -3.58
CA ASN A 61 -0.13 11.30 -3.30
C ASN A 61 -1.25 11.03 -4.35
N GLN A 62 -1.39 9.76 -4.75
CA GLN A 62 -2.41 9.31 -5.70
C GLN A 62 -3.43 8.39 -5.01
N GLN A 63 -4.45 7.99 -5.76
CA GLN A 63 -5.39 6.94 -5.35
C GLN A 63 -4.71 5.57 -5.35
N HIS A 64 -5.25 4.63 -4.57
CA HIS A 64 -4.84 3.23 -4.63
C HIS A 64 -5.06 2.67 -6.05
N SER A 65 -4.03 2.07 -6.63
CA SER A 65 -4.07 1.49 -7.99
C SER A 65 -4.67 0.08 -8.04
N VAL A 66 -4.96 -0.49 -6.87
CA VAL A 66 -5.32 -1.89 -6.62
C VAL A 66 -6.18 -1.95 -5.36
N THR A 67 -6.98 -3.00 -5.23
CA THR A 67 -7.75 -3.32 -4.03
C THR A 67 -6.94 -4.26 -3.15
N ALA A 68 -6.92 -3.99 -1.84
CA ALA A 68 -6.33 -4.86 -0.83
C ALA A 68 -7.42 -5.48 0.04
N THR A 69 -7.46 -6.82 0.07
CA THR A 69 -8.43 -7.60 0.82
C THR A 69 -7.70 -8.60 1.70
N ALA A 70 -7.99 -8.62 2.99
CA ALA A 70 -7.45 -9.62 3.92
C ALA A 70 -7.73 -11.03 3.40
N HIS A 71 -6.69 -11.86 3.39
CA HIS A 71 -6.74 -13.27 2.99
C HIS A 71 -6.71 -14.22 4.19
N SER A 72 -6.43 -13.66 5.38
CA SER A 72 -6.58 -14.29 6.67
C SER A 72 -6.76 -13.21 7.73
N ASP A 73 -7.27 -13.57 8.90
CA ASP A 73 -7.26 -12.69 10.09
C ASP A 73 -5.83 -12.22 10.39
N GLY A 74 -5.71 -11.00 10.91
CA GLY A 74 -4.40 -10.46 11.27
C GLY A 74 -4.41 -8.99 11.62
N HIS A 75 -3.22 -8.40 11.61
CA HIS A 75 -3.04 -6.98 11.85
C HIS A 75 -1.82 -6.39 11.16
N ALA A 76 -1.87 -5.08 10.94
CA ALA A 76 -0.79 -4.30 10.36
C ALA A 76 -0.47 -3.06 11.20
N LEU A 77 0.76 -2.57 11.09
CA LEU A 77 1.12 -1.23 11.56
C LEU A 77 0.75 -0.20 10.49
N VAL A 78 0.07 0.86 10.90
CA VAL A 78 -0.29 1.98 10.04
C VAL A 78 0.84 3.00 10.05
N LEU A 79 1.37 3.27 8.87
CA LEU A 79 2.22 4.42 8.58
C LEU A 79 1.35 5.52 7.99
N GLU A 80 1.05 6.53 8.78
CA GLU A 80 0.32 7.69 8.30
C GLU A 80 1.17 8.48 7.31
N LYS A 81 0.53 8.97 6.26
CA LYS A 81 1.20 9.75 5.22
C LYS A 81 1.91 10.99 5.76
N GLU A 82 1.31 11.63 6.77
CA GLU A 82 1.85 12.84 7.39
C GLU A 82 3.13 12.55 8.17
N ASP A 83 3.16 11.44 8.93
CA ASP A 83 4.36 10.97 9.62
C ASP A 83 5.45 10.61 8.61
N PHE A 84 5.11 9.87 7.54
CA PHE A 84 6.04 9.56 6.47
C PHE A 84 6.63 10.83 5.83
N THR A 85 5.79 11.80 5.48
CA THR A 85 6.21 13.06 4.85
C THR A 85 7.14 13.86 5.75
N LYS A 86 6.85 13.93 7.05
CA LYS A 86 7.73 14.59 8.04
C LYS A 86 9.09 13.90 8.11
N ARG A 87 9.12 12.57 8.17
CA ARG A 87 10.38 11.79 8.21
C ARG A 87 11.19 11.96 6.93
N LEU A 88 10.54 11.94 5.77
CA LEU A 88 11.22 12.13 4.47
C LEU A 88 11.83 13.53 4.36
N LYS A 89 11.11 14.59 4.81
CA LYS A 89 11.64 15.96 4.84
C LYS A 89 12.86 16.14 5.73
N ASN A 90 12.94 15.36 6.81
CA ASN A 90 14.06 15.37 7.76
C ASN A 90 15.20 14.41 7.34
N SER A 91 15.02 13.65 6.27
CA SER A 91 16.03 12.73 5.75
C SER A 91 16.95 13.40 4.72
N ASP A 92 18.00 12.69 4.31
CA ASP A 92 18.90 13.16 3.25
C ASP A 92 18.11 13.39 1.94
N ARG A 93 18.32 14.55 1.31
CA ARG A 93 17.61 14.94 0.08
C ARG A 93 17.84 13.96 -1.08
N VAL A 94 19.00 13.30 -1.13
CA VAL A 94 19.32 12.28 -2.14
C VAL A 94 18.41 11.07 -2.01
N LEU A 95 18.07 10.64 -0.79
CA LEU A 95 17.17 9.51 -0.57
C LEU A 95 15.78 9.77 -1.14
N GLY A 96 15.26 10.98 -0.97
CA GLY A 96 13.98 11.38 -1.57
C GLY A 96 14.00 11.32 -3.10
N LEU A 97 15.08 11.80 -3.73
CA LEU A 97 15.23 11.74 -5.19
C LEU A 97 15.30 10.30 -5.71
N ILE A 98 16.04 9.42 -5.01
CA ILE A 98 16.14 8.00 -5.37
C ILE A 98 14.77 7.33 -5.24
N LEU A 99 14.04 7.60 -4.15
CA LEU A 99 12.72 7.02 -3.91
C LEU A 99 11.72 7.39 -5.02
N GLU A 100 11.62 8.68 -5.35
CA GLU A 100 10.79 9.16 -6.47
C GLU A 100 11.17 8.49 -7.80
N SER A 101 12.47 8.35 -8.06
CA SER A 101 12.97 7.69 -9.28
C SER A 101 12.62 6.20 -9.36
N VAL A 102 12.66 5.47 -8.22
CA VAL A 102 12.24 4.06 -8.16
C VAL A 102 10.75 3.94 -8.41
N ILE A 103 9.95 4.81 -7.80
CA ILE A 103 8.49 4.77 -7.91
C ILE A 103 8.03 5.04 -9.34
N ASP A 104 8.61 6.04 -10.02
CA ASP A 104 8.21 6.35 -11.38
C ASP A 104 8.49 5.18 -12.35
N ARG A 105 9.59 4.45 -12.15
CA ARG A 105 9.89 3.21 -12.91
C ARG A 105 8.89 2.08 -12.64
N LEU A 106 8.48 1.91 -11.38
CA LEU A 106 7.47 0.91 -11.03
C LEU A 106 6.14 1.24 -11.73
N ARG A 107 5.77 2.52 -11.86
CA ARG A 107 4.57 2.93 -12.58
C ARG A 107 4.61 2.60 -14.07
N THR A 108 5.77 2.69 -14.72
CA THR A 108 5.89 2.33 -16.15
C THR A 108 5.77 0.81 -16.39
N THR A 109 5.93 0.00 -15.34
CA THR A 109 5.98 -1.46 -15.46
C THR A 109 4.61 -2.12 -15.17
N TYR A 110 3.61 -1.38 -14.71
CA TYR A 110 2.28 -1.88 -14.30
C TYR A 110 1.09 -1.12 -14.89
#